data_AF-A0A521JXG3-F1
#
_entry.id   AF-A0A521JXG3-F1
#
_cell.length_a   1.000
_cell.length_b   1.000
_cell.length_c   1.000
_cell.angle_alpha   90.00
_cell.angle_beta   90.00
_cell.angle_gamma   90.00
#
_symmetry.space_group_name_H-M   'P 1'
#
loop_
_entity.id
_entity.type
_entity.pdbx_description
1 polymer ?
#
loop_
_entity_poly.entity_id
_entity_poly.type
_entity_poly.pdbx_seq_one_letter_code
_entity_poly.pdbx_strand_id
1 'polypeptide(L)'
;MDVAAFRYTPRSGPPDRIPPMSAPRSTASPARVRGARLARPALLALAACSLGAPAFAYIGPGAGFAAAGTVLVLLGTFLLAFGIVLIWPFKAVVRLTLPRKGSKPKVKRAVIIGLDGFDPGLAERFGKEGLMPNFAALAKEGCFSPLRTACPSISPVAWSSFATGVDASRHNIYDFLTRDPCNYMPTLSSTQTHVLPKTLNLGFAQIPLGQKSVMRLMQKSQPFWKLLGENRVWSSIIRVPITFPPQPFKNGVLLSGMCVPDLQGTQGSFSFYSTKSRPAGQHIGGQQYQVKLKDGVVRSNLTGPPGKDGHAMKCPFSVRFDAASRRATVEVGKEKATVGFQEYTPWLVVPFEGATGIARFYVQDWDERDVGIYVTPININPDAPAMAISHPFVYAIYLAKTLGQYATLGLAEDTWALNERVIDEDAFLKQAWLINDERKRQLWDVLDKTKRGFVTVVFDTTDRISHMFYRYLEPDHPANAGKDVEVHKHVIRDLYARMDAFLGEVRAKIGDDPDTVLMVISDHGF
;
A
#
# COMPACT_ATOMS: atom_id res chain seq x y z
N MET A 1 3.24 -37.05 35.87
CA MET A 1 4.59 -36.95 35.28
C MET A 1 4.90 -35.48 35.12
N ASP A 2 5.99 -35.07 35.74
CA ASP A 2 6.30 -33.70 36.14
C ASP A 2 6.34 -32.66 35.01
N VAL A 3 5.65 -31.55 35.26
CA VAL A 3 5.62 -30.35 34.43
C VAL A 3 6.80 -29.47 34.82
N ALA A 4 7.84 -29.43 33.98
CA ALA A 4 8.98 -28.54 34.15
C ALA A 4 8.60 -27.09 33.82
N ALA A 5 8.42 -26.29 34.87
CA ALA A 5 8.22 -24.85 34.79
C ALA A 5 9.53 -24.12 34.45
N PHE A 6 9.59 -23.46 33.28
CA PHE A 6 10.63 -22.48 32.98
C PHE A 6 10.36 -21.19 33.76
N ARG A 7 11.07 -21.00 34.87
CA ARG A 7 11.11 -19.73 35.62
C ARG A 7 12.07 -18.76 34.94
N TYR A 8 11.54 -17.64 34.45
CA TYR A 8 12.31 -16.48 34.02
C TYR A 8 12.71 -15.65 35.25
N THR A 9 13.99 -15.66 35.62
CA THR A 9 14.55 -14.78 36.65
C THR A 9 15.06 -13.47 36.03
N PRO A 10 14.63 -12.28 36.51
CA PRO A 10 15.15 -11.02 36.03
C PRO A 10 16.54 -10.75 36.65
N ARG A 11 17.57 -10.57 35.81
CA ARG A 11 18.86 -10.04 36.26
C ARG A 11 18.74 -8.53 36.46
N SER A 12 18.74 -8.11 37.72
CA SER A 12 19.00 -6.74 38.13
C SER A 12 20.52 -6.46 38.10
N GLY A 13 20.95 -5.63 37.16
CA GLY A 13 22.28 -5.00 37.14
C GLY A 13 22.13 -3.52 36.80
N PRO A 14 22.95 -2.62 37.37
CA PRO A 14 22.83 -1.18 37.13
C PRO A 14 23.27 -0.82 35.70
N PRO A 15 22.76 0.29 35.13
CA PRO A 15 23.07 0.67 33.75
C PRO A 15 24.52 1.16 33.65
N ASP A 16 25.30 0.51 32.78
CA ASP A 16 26.63 0.98 32.39
C ASP A 16 26.51 2.34 31.70
N ARG A 17 27.19 3.32 32.28
CA ARG A 17 27.32 4.68 31.75
C ARG A 17 28.16 4.64 30.48
N ILE A 18 27.53 5.01 29.36
CA ILE A 18 28.23 5.36 28.11
C ILE A 18 29.13 6.59 28.40
N PRO A 19 30.45 6.54 28.18
CA PRO A 19 31.31 7.70 28.36
C PRO A 19 31.10 8.71 27.21
N PRO A 20 31.22 10.03 27.48
CA PRO A 20 30.99 11.06 26.48
C PRO A 20 32.11 11.08 25.44
N MET A 21 31.74 11.12 24.16
CA MET A 21 32.65 11.46 23.05
C MET A 21 33.21 12.86 23.26
N SER A 22 34.49 12.94 23.63
CA SER A 22 35.26 14.18 23.71
C SER A 22 35.58 14.70 22.30
N ALA A 23 35.23 15.96 22.05
CA ALA A 23 35.65 16.72 20.88
C ALA A 23 37.19 16.84 20.81
N PRO A 24 37.81 16.77 19.62
CA PRO A 24 39.26 16.95 19.51
C PRO A 24 39.60 18.44 19.68
N ARG A 25 40.29 18.76 20.77
CA ARG A 25 40.99 20.04 20.95
C ARG A 25 42.20 20.06 20.02
N SER A 26 42.22 21.04 19.13
CA SER A 26 43.39 21.49 18.38
C SER A 26 44.45 22.01 19.35
N THR A 27 45.59 21.32 19.43
CA THR A 27 46.83 21.83 20.01
C THR A 27 47.86 21.94 18.90
N ALA A 28 47.99 23.13 18.32
CA ALA A 28 49.12 23.46 17.44
C ALA A 28 50.30 23.92 18.31
N SER A 29 51.44 23.26 18.16
CA SER A 29 52.76 23.79 18.54
C SER A 29 53.71 23.57 17.34
N PRO A 30 54.63 24.49 17.04
CA PRO A 30 55.16 24.65 15.70
C PRO A 30 56.39 23.75 15.46
N ALA A 31 56.32 22.91 14.43
CA ALA A 31 57.48 22.17 13.94
C ALA A 31 57.92 22.69 12.55
N ARG A 32 59.17 23.15 12.54
CA ARG A 32 59.98 23.70 11.45
C ARG A 32 59.76 23.04 10.08
N VAL A 33 59.52 23.88 9.08
CA VAL A 33 59.63 23.55 7.65
C VAL A 33 61.10 23.32 7.30
N ARG A 34 61.45 22.09 6.91
CA ARG A 34 62.63 21.82 6.06
C ARG A 34 62.14 21.62 4.64
N GLY A 35 62.57 22.52 3.77
CA GLY A 35 62.22 22.50 2.36
C GLY A 35 62.98 21.47 1.54
N ALA A 36 62.42 21.27 0.35
CA ALA A 36 63.02 20.81 -0.90
C ALA A 36 62.88 19.32 -1.27
N ARG A 37 62.34 19.15 -2.49
CA ARG A 37 62.54 18.06 -3.49
C ARG A 37 61.38 17.07 -3.74
N LEU A 38 60.18 17.57 -4.04
CA LEU A 38 59.14 16.77 -4.75
C LEU A 38 58.56 17.44 -6.01
N ALA A 39 59.06 18.62 -6.43
CA ALA A 39 58.47 19.37 -7.54
C ALA A 39 58.75 18.80 -8.94
N ARG A 40 59.81 18.00 -9.15
CA ARG A 40 60.21 17.55 -10.49
C ARG A 40 59.34 16.44 -11.11
N PRO A 41 58.89 15.38 -10.40
CA PRO A 41 58.05 14.35 -11.03
C PRO A 41 56.60 14.82 -11.28
N ALA A 42 56.07 15.74 -10.46
CA ALA A 42 54.72 16.29 -10.64
C ALA A 42 54.62 17.21 -11.88
N LEU A 43 55.68 17.99 -12.15
CA LEU A 43 55.75 18.83 -13.36
C LEU A 43 55.90 18.00 -14.64
N LEU A 44 56.59 16.86 -14.59
CA LEU A 44 56.69 15.93 -15.72
C LEU A 44 55.37 15.22 -16.02
N ALA A 45 54.59 14.85 -14.99
CA ALA A 45 53.26 14.27 -15.17
C ALA A 45 52.25 15.27 -15.77
N LEU A 46 52.28 16.53 -15.32
CA LEU A 46 51.47 17.60 -15.90
C LEU A 46 51.88 17.90 -17.36
N ALA A 47 53.17 17.89 -17.67
CA ALA A 47 53.66 18.06 -19.03
C ALA A 47 53.23 16.91 -19.96
N ALA A 48 53.22 15.66 -19.45
CA ALA A 48 52.74 14.50 -20.20
C ALA A 48 51.22 14.54 -20.45
N CYS A 49 50.42 15.03 -19.50
CA CYS A 49 48.98 15.24 -19.70
C CYS A 49 48.67 16.39 -20.67
N SER A 50 49.55 17.40 -20.81
CA SER A 50 49.39 18.47 -21.79
C SER A 50 49.86 18.13 -23.21
N LEU A 51 50.54 17.00 -23.41
CA LEU A 51 51.00 16.52 -24.72
C LEU A 51 50.11 15.42 -25.32
N GLY A 52 49.05 15.00 -24.61
CA GLY A 52 48.02 14.17 -25.20
C GLY A 52 47.20 14.97 -26.21
N ALA A 53 47.13 14.51 -27.46
CA ALA A 53 46.17 15.03 -28.42
C ALA A 53 44.78 15.07 -27.77
N PRO A 54 43.98 16.13 -27.98
CA PRO A 54 42.64 16.21 -27.42
C PRO A 54 41.86 14.98 -27.86
N ALA A 55 41.65 14.04 -26.94
CA ALA A 55 40.60 13.07 -27.11
C ALA A 55 39.31 13.88 -27.06
N PHE A 56 38.82 14.27 -28.24
CA PHE A 56 37.47 14.79 -28.40
C PHE A 56 36.52 13.66 -28.01
N ALA A 57 36.30 13.50 -26.71
CA ALA A 57 35.14 12.79 -26.21
C ALA A 57 33.95 13.59 -26.72
N TYR A 58 33.34 13.09 -27.79
CA TYR A 58 32.10 13.63 -28.32
C TYR A 58 31.05 13.52 -27.21
N ILE A 59 30.91 14.62 -26.46
CA ILE A 59 29.74 14.84 -25.63
C ILE A 59 28.64 15.17 -26.63
N GLY A 60 27.89 14.13 -27.02
CA GLY A 60 26.79 14.31 -27.94
C GLY A 60 25.81 15.39 -27.46
N PRO A 61 25.03 15.98 -28.37
CA PRO A 61 24.14 17.11 -28.06
C PRO A 61 23.21 16.84 -26.87
N GLY A 62 22.93 15.56 -26.58
CA GLY A 62 22.13 15.11 -25.44
C GLY A 62 22.63 15.59 -24.05
N ALA A 63 23.93 15.75 -23.81
CA ALA A 63 24.39 16.20 -22.49
C ALA A 63 24.15 17.71 -22.27
N GLY A 64 24.29 18.51 -23.33
CA GLY A 64 23.92 19.93 -23.31
C GLY A 64 22.42 20.12 -23.11
N PHE A 65 21.60 19.33 -23.78
CA PHE A 65 20.15 19.31 -23.57
C PHE A 65 19.76 18.84 -22.15
N ALA A 66 20.44 17.84 -21.59
CA ALA A 66 20.21 17.38 -20.22
C ALA A 66 20.58 18.45 -19.19
N ALA A 67 21.72 19.13 -19.36
CA ALA A 67 22.16 20.20 -18.48
C ALA A 67 21.21 21.41 -18.56
N ALA A 68 20.88 21.87 -19.77
CA ALA A 68 19.93 22.97 -19.99
C ALA A 68 18.53 22.63 -19.45
N GLY A 69 18.06 21.40 -19.66
CA GLY A 69 16.79 20.92 -19.12
C GLY A 69 16.77 20.92 -17.58
N THR A 70 17.85 20.49 -16.95
CA THR A 70 17.97 20.48 -15.48
C THR A 70 17.96 21.90 -14.91
N VAL A 71 18.66 22.85 -15.55
CA VAL A 71 18.65 24.27 -15.17
C VAL A 71 17.27 24.88 -15.32
N LEU A 72 16.56 24.59 -16.42
CA LEU A 72 15.19 25.08 -16.64
C LEU A 72 14.21 24.52 -15.61
N VAL A 73 14.32 23.24 -15.24
CA VAL A 73 13.50 22.63 -14.18
C VAL A 73 13.80 23.27 -12.82
N LEU A 74 15.08 23.48 -12.49
CA LEU A 74 15.47 24.17 -11.25
C LEU A 74 14.92 25.59 -11.20
N LEU A 75 15.10 26.37 -12.27
CA LEU A 75 14.59 27.73 -12.37
C LEU A 75 13.05 27.75 -12.28
N GLY A 76 12.36 26.86 -13.00
CA GLY A 76 10.91 26.74 -12.93
C GLY A 76 10.41 26.37 -11.53
N THR A 77 11.10 25.46 -10.84
CA THR A 77 10.78 25.06 -9.46
C THR A 77 10.99 26.23 -8.49
N PHE A 78 12.09 26.98 -8.66
CA PHE A 78 12.38 28.16 -7.87
C PHE A 78 11.33 29.25 -8.07
N LEU A 79 10.97 29.57 -9.31
CA LEU A 79 9.93 30.55 -9.64
C LEU A 79 8.56 30.14 -9.09
N LEU A 80 8.22 28.85 -9.15
CA LEU A 80 6.99 28.32 -8.56
C LEU A 80 7.00 28.47 -7.03
N ALA A 81 8.09 28.07 -6.37
CA ALA A 81 8.24 28.20 -4.92
C ALA A 81 8.16 29.66 -4.49
N PHE A 82 8.86 30.55 -5.20
CA PHE A 82 8.84 32.00 -4.98
C PHE A 82 7.42 32.57 -5.18
N GLY A 83 6.73 32.18 -6.25
CA GLY A 83 5.33 32.54 -6.48
C GLY A 83 4.39 32.08 -5.37
N ILE A 84 4.57 30.86 -4.85
CA ILE A 84 3.81 30.36 -3.70
C ILE A 84 4.04 31.22 -2.46
N VAL A 85 5.30 31.58 -2.17
CA VAL A 85 5.66 32.44 -1.04
C VAL A 85 5.06 33.84 -1.20
N LEU A 86 5.10 34.42 -2.40
CA LEU A 86 4.49 35.73 -2.68
C LEU A 86 2.96 35.72 -2.56
N ILE A 87 2.31 34.62 -2.98
CA ILE A 87 0.85 34.48 -2.89
C ILE A 87 0.40 34.10 -1.46
N TRP A 88 1.28 33.54 -0.64
CA TRP A 88 0.97 33.12 0.73
C TRP A 88 0.35 34.22 1.60
N PRO A 89 0.89 35.46 1.71
CA PRO A 89 0.29 36.51 2.51
C PRO A 89 -1.11 36.90 2.01
N PHE A 90 -1.33 36.94 0.69
CA PHE A 90 -2.66 37.17 0.14
C PHE A 90 -3.64 36.05 0.50
N LYS A 91 -3.23 34.77 0.37
CA LYS A 91 -4.03 33.63 0.81
C LYS A 91 -4.27 33.62 2.32
N ALA A 92 -3.31 34.08 3.12
CA ALA A 92 -3.45 34.21 4.56
C ALA A 92 -4.48 35.30 4.92
N VAL A 93 -4.39 36.48 4.32
CA VAL A 93 -5.37 37.56 4.48
C VAL A 93 -6.77 37.09 4.09
N VAL A 94 -6.94 36.49 2.91
CA VAL A 94 -8.22 35.92 2.46
C VAL A 94 -8.75 34.86 3.44
N ARG A 95 -7.87 34.01 4.01
CA ARG A 95 -8.27 33.02 5.02
C ARG A 95 -8.68 33.65 6.36
N LEU A 96 -8.10 34.77 6.74
CA LEU A 96 -8.38 35.47 7.99
C LEU A 96 -9.63 36.36 7.88
N THR A 97 -9.87 36.97 6.72
CA THR A 97 -11.00 37.90 6.50
C THR A 97 -12.29 37.20 6.07
N LEU A 98 -12.21 36.05 5.40
CA LEU A 98 -13.41 35.29 5.04
C LEU A 98 -14.04 34.68 6.30
N PRO A 99 -15.32 34.97 6.59
CA PRO A 99 -16.00 34.49 7.78
C PRO A 99 -15.94 32.96 7.86
N ARG A 100 -15.49 32.43 9.00
CA ARG A 100 -15.67 31.02 9.33
C ARG A 100 -17.15 30.80 9.61
N LYS A 101 -17.88 30.23 8.65
CA LYS A 101 -19.18 29.60 8.92
C LYS A 101 -18.91 28.35 9.76
N GLY A 102 -18.98 28.44 11.08
CA GLY A 102 -18.80 27.27 11.93
C GLY A 102 -18.71 27.61 13.41
N SER A 103 -19.27 26.73 14.24
CA SER A 103 -19.10 26.76 15.68
C SER A 103 -17.65 26.45 16.07
N LYS A 104 -17.24 26.85 17.29
CA LYS A 104 -15.95 26.42 17.85
C LYS A 104 -15.94 24.88 17.92
N PRO A 105 -14.92 24.19 17.39
CA PRO A 105 -14.88 22.74 17.44
C PRO A 105 -14.71 22.27 18.89
N LYS A 106 -15.40 21.18 19.26
CA LYS A 106 -15.30 20.58 20.60
C LYS A 106 -13.94 19.92 20.85
N VAL A 107 -13.29 19.45 19.78
CA VAL A 107 -11.98 18.79 19.81
C VAL A 107 -11.08 19.38 18.72
N LYS A 108 -9.77 19.37 18.94
CA LYS A 108 -8.77 19.82 17.98
C LYS A 108 -8.56 18.80 16.87
N ARG A 109 -8.63 17.51 17.22
CA ARG A 109 -8.32 16.40 16.31
C ARG A 109 -9.26 15.23 16.56
N ALA A 110 -9.69 14.59 15.48
CA ALA A 110 -10.44 13.34 15.51
C ALA A 110 -9.69 12.29 14.69
N VAL A 111 -9.45 11.12 15.29
CA VAL A 111 -8.79 9.97 14.68
C VAL A 111 -9.75 8.80 14.71
N ILE A 112 -10.06 8.25 13.55
CA ILE A 112 -10.87 7.05 13.40
C ILE A 112 -9.99 5.94 12.83
N ILE A 113 -9.92 4.83 13.55
CA ILE A 113 -9.32 3.59 13.05
C ILE A 113 -10.48 2.66 12.70
N GLY A 114 -10.65 2.41 11.40
CA GLY A 114 -11.58 1.41 10.92
C GLY A 114 -10.95 0.03 10.90
N LEU A 115 -11.63 -0.94 11.50
CA LEU A 115 -11.28 -2.37 11.40
C LEU A 115 -12.44 -3.04 10.67
N ASP A 116 -12.26 -3.35 9.39
CA ASP A 116 -13.30 -4.00 8.57
C ASP A 116 -13.65 -5.36 9.18
N GLY A 117 -14.92 -5.71 9.27
CA GLY A 117 -15.39 -7.02 9.75
C GLY A 117 -14.87 -7.41 11.14
N PHE A 118 -14.61 -6.44 12.00
CA PHE A 118 -14.16 -6.69 13.37
C PHE A 118 -15.36 -6.94 14.28
N ASP A 119 -15.57 -8.19 14.66
CA ASP A 119 -16.75 -8.64 15.38
C ASP A 119 -16.74 -8.20 16.86
N PRO A 120 -17.76 -7.45 17.32
CA PRO A 120 -17.82 -6.99 18.71
C PRO A 120 -18.04 -8.14 19.71
N GLY A 121 -18.70 -9.24 19.32
CA GLY A 121 -18.92 -10.40 20.17
C GLY A 121 -17.61 -11.16 20.45
N LEU A 122 -16.78 -11.37 19.43
CA LEU A 122 -15.43 -11.92 19.58
C LEU A 122 -14.54 -10.98 20.41
N ALA A 123 -14.62 -9.66 20.18
CA ALA A 123 -13.86 -8.70 20.98
C ALA A 123 -14.25 -8.74 22.47
N GLU A 124 -15.53 -8.82 22.79
CA GLU A 124 -15.99 -8.99 24.17
C GLU A 124 -15.52 -10.31 24.79
N ARG A 125 -15.63 -11.41 24.05
CA ARG A 125 -15.19 -12.73 24.50
C ARG A 125 -13.70 -12.72 24.84
N PHE A 126 -12.85 -12.31 23.89
CA PHE A 126 -11.41 -12.29 24.10
C PHE A 126 -10.98 -11.22 25.11
N GLY A 127 -11.75 -10.13 25.26
CA GLY A 127 -11.59 -9.19 26.36
C GLY A 127 -11.81 -9.83 27.74
N LYS A 128 -12.87 -10.63 27.91
CA LYS A 128 -13.13 -11.39 29.15
C LYS A 128 -12.04 -12.45 29.43
N GLU A 129 -11.44 -13.00 28.38
CA GLU A 129 -10.30 -13.92 28.48
C GLU A 129 -8.96 -13.20 28.79
N GLY A 130 -8.95 -11.87 28.88
CA GLY A 130 -7.77 -11.07 29.22
C GLY A 130 -6.81 -10.83 28.04
N LEU A 131 -7.21 -11.14 26.81
CA LEU A 131 -6.38 -11.00 25.61
C LEU A 131 -6.41 -9.60 25.00
N MET A 132 -7.35 -8.75 25.40
CA MET A 132 -7.56 -7.43 24.81
C MET A 132 -7.53 -6.27 25.83
N PRO A 133 -6.42 -6.09 26.58
CA PRO A 133 -6.30 -5.07 27.62
C PRO A 133 -6.38 -3.63 27.10
N ASN A 134 -5.91 -3.33 25.88
CA ASN A 134 -5.95 -1.97 25.33
C ASN A 134 -7.36 -1.56 24.89
N PHE A 135 -8.11 -2.47 24.29
CA PHE A 135 -9.52 -2.25 23.98
C PHE A 135 -10.36 -2.12 25.26
N ALA A 136 -10.11 -2.97 26.26
CA ALA A 136 -10.77 -2.87 27.56
C ALA A 136 -10.49 -1.52 28.25
N ALA A 137 -9.25 -1.03 28.20
CA ALA A 137 -8.89 0.28 28.71
C ALA A 137 -9.60 1.42 27.94
N LEU A 138 -9.59 1.37 26.59
CA LEU A 138 -10.29 2.35 25.76
C LEU A 138 -11.80 2.40 26.06
N ALA A 139 -12.43 1.23 26.22
CA ALA A 139 -13.84 1.12 26.56
C ALA A 139 -14.15 1.72 27.94
N LYS A 140 -13.25 1.53 28.93
CA LYS A 140 -13.39 2.07 30.28
C LYS A 140 -13.19 3.59 30.33
N GLU A 141 -12.28 4.13 29.53
CA GLU A 141 -11.99 5.57 29.45
C GLU A 141 -13.03 6.35 28.65
N GLY A 142 -13.66 5.70 27.67
CA GLY A 142 -14.66 6.29 26.79
C GLY A 142 -16.00 5.53 26.82
N CYS A 143 -16.39 4.99 25.67
CA CYS A 143 -17.56 4.14 25.54
C CYS A 143 -17.29 2.99 24.58
N PHE A 144 -17.99 1.88 24.80
CA PHE A 144 -18.09 0.77 23.88
C PHE A 144 -19.57 0.42 23.73
N SER A 145 -20.09 0.48 22.51
CA SER A 145 -21.49 0.18 22.22
C SER A 145 -21.57 -0.54 20.88
N PRO A 146 -22.32 -1.65 20.79
CA PRO A 146 -22.68 -2.22 19.50
C PRO A 146 -23.54 -1.20 18.73
N LEU A 147 -23.25 -1.03 17.45
CA LEU A 147 -24.04 -0.23 16.52
C LEU A 147 -24.74 -1.17 15.52
N ARG A 148 -25.92 -0.78 15.06
CA ARG A 148 -26.58 -1.49 13.96
C ARG A 148 -25.81 -1.25 12.67
N THR A 149 -25.46 -2.33 11.97
CA THR A 149 -24.80 -2.28 10.65
C THR A 149 -25.78 -1.83 9.55
N ALA A 150 -25.25 -1.55 8.37
CA ALA A 150 -26.04 -1.20 7.19
C ALA A 150 -26.83 -2.40 6.66
N CYS A 151 -27.82 -2.14 5.80
CA CYS A 151 -28.56 -3.17 5.07
C CYS A 151 -28.39 -2.93 3.56
N PRO A 152 -27.72 -3.83 2.81
CA PRO A 152 -27.07 -5.08 3.26
C PRO A 152 -25.84 -4.87 4.16
N SER A 153 -25.56 -5.83 5.05
CA SER A 153 -24.45 -5.82 6.02
C SER A 153 -23.15 -6.28 5.37
N ILE A 154 -22.65 -5.51 4.40
CA ILE A 154 -21.44 -5.83 3.65
C ILE A 154 -20.57 -4.59 3.51
N SER A 155 -19.25 -4.77 3.49
CA SER A 155 -18.27 -3.68 3.59
C SER A 155 -18.51 -2.49 2.63
N PRO A 156 -18.73 -2.66 1.32
CA PRO A 156 -18.94 -1.51 0.43
C PRO A 156 -20.17 -0.67 0.80
N VAL A 157 -21.21 -1.30 1.36
CA VAL A 157 -22.45 -0.61 1.77
C VAL A 157 -22.22 0.12 3.10
N ALA A 158 -21.68 -0.59 4.10
CA ALA A 158 -21.48 -0.05 5.43
C ALA A 158 -20.47 1.11 5.44
N TRP A 159 -19.35 0.99 4.73
CA TRP A 159 -18.37 2.08 4.61
C TRP A 159 -18.88 3.27 3.79
N SER A 160 -19.76 3.05 2.80
CA SER A 160 -20.46 4.13 2.09
C SER A 160 -21.44 4.87 3.02
N SER A 161 -22.15 4.13 3.89
CA SER A 161 -23.01 4.72 4.91
C SER A 161 -22.20 5.52 5.94
N PHE A 162 -21.06 4.98 6.41
CA PHE A 162 -20.11 5.72 7.26
C PHE A 162 -19.65 7.01 6.60
N ALA A 163 -19.25 6.94 5.33
CA ALA A 163 -18.73 8.09 4.61
C ALA A 163 -19.78 9.19 4.43
N THR A 164 -21.05 8.83 4.23
CA THR A 164 -22.09 9.76 3.74
C THR A 164 -23.16 10.12 4.76
N GLY A 165 -23.28 9.36 5.85
CA GLY A 165 -24.31 9.55 6.87
C GLY A 165 -25.73 9.23 6.41
N VAL A 166 -25.88 8.49 5.31
CA VAL A 166 -27.17 8.04 4.75
C VAL A 166 -27.12 6.55 4.45
N ASP A 167 -28.27 5.92 4.22
CA ASP A 167 -28.36 4.50 3.86
C ASP A 167 -28.19 4.23 2.36
N ALA A 168 -28.18 2.94 1.99
CA ALA A 168 -27.95 2.44 0.63
C ALA A 168 -28.88 3.05 -0.43
N SER A 169 -30.13 3.35 -0.06
CA SER A 169 -31.12 3.95 -0.98
C SER A 169 -30.69 5.34 -1.48
N ARG A 170 -29.89 6.06 -0.69
CA ARG A 170 -29.40 7.40 -1.01
C ARG A 170 -28.01 7.38 -1.63
N HIS A 171 -27.08 6.61 -1.06
CA HIS A 171 -25.70 6.59 -1.57
C HIS A 171 -25.50 5.67 -2.79
N ASN A 172 -26.47 4.81 -3.14
CA ASN A 172 -26.49 4.00 -4.37
C ASN A 172 -25.45 2.87 -4.42
N ILE A 173 -24.94 2.43 -3.27
CA ILE A 173 -24.02 1.28 -3.19
C ILE A 173 -24.74 0.18 -2.44
N TYR A 174 -24.92 -0.97 -3.08
CA TYR A 174 -25.74 -2.07 -2.58
C TYR A 174 -24.97 -3.39 -2.42
N ASP A 175 -23.81 -3.52 -3.06
CA ASP A 175 -22.98 -4.74 -3.09
C ASP A 175 -21.59 -4.38 -3.66
N PHE A 176 -20.70 -5.34 -3.92
CA PHE A 176 -19.49 -5.21 -4.74
C PHE A 176 -19.80 -5.22 -6.24
N LEU A 177 -20.79 -6.02 -6.65
CA LEU A 177 -21.21 -6.20 -8.03
C LEU A 177 -22.67 -5.82 -8.18
N THR A 178 -23.00 -5.15 -9.26
CA THR A 178 -24.39 -4.95 -9.70
C THR A 178 -24.56 -5.54 -11.10
N ARG A 179 -25.81 -5.74 -11.49
CA ARG A 179 -26.14 -6.30 -12.79
C ARG A 179 -26.41 -5.19 -13.80
N ASP A 180 -25.83 -5.30 -14.98
CA ASP A 180 -26.25 -4.49 -16.12
C ASP A 180 -27.70 -4.88 -16.51
N PRO A 181 -28.66 -3.94 -16.48
CA PRO A 181 -30.06 -4.25 -16.76
C PRO A 181 -30.30 -4.70 -18.22
N CYS A 182 -29.42 -4.34 -19.16
CA CYS A 182 -29.57 -4.62 -20.58
C CYS A 182 -29.09 -6.02 -20.97
N ASN A 183 -27.97 -6.48 -20.40
CA ASN A 183 -27.33 -7.75 -20.80
C ASN A 183 -27.12 -8.73 -19.64
N TYR A 184 -27.50 -8.38 -18.42
CA TYR A 184 -27.40 -9.21 -17.21
C TYR A 184 -25.96 -9.55 -16.78
N MET A 185 -24.93 -8.96 -17.39
CA MET A 185 -23.54 -9.17 -17.00
C MET A 185 -23.23 -8.48 -15.66
N PRO A 186 -22.33 -9.05 -14.85
CA PRO A 186 -21.85 -8.41 -13.64
C PRO A 186 -21.02 -7.16 -13.99
N THR A 187 -21.25 -6.09 -13.24
CA THR A 187 -20.54 -4.81 -13.33
C THR A 187 -20.16 -4.37 -11.92
N LEU A 188 -19.09 -3.59 -11.77
CA LEU A 188 -18.71 -3.07 -10.45
C LEU A 188 -19.76 -2.08 -9.97
N SER A 189 -20.22 -2.27 -8.74
CA SER A 189 -21.17 -1.36 -8.10
C SER A 189 -20.54 -0.01 -7.78
N SER A 190 -19.23 0.03 -7.57
CA SER A 190 -18.47 1.19 -7.10
C SER A 190 -18.08 2.13 -8.22
N THR A 191 -17.70 1.58 -9.38
CA THR A 191 -16.99 2.31 -10.42
C THR A 191 -17.41 1.85 -11.80
N GLN A 192 -17.86 2.79 -12.63
CA GLN A 192 -18.02 2.57 -14.06
C GLN A 192 -16.80 3.09 -14.82
N THR A 193 -16.28 2.29 -15.74
CA THR A 193 -15.17 2.65 -16.62
C THR A 193 -15.67 2.70 -18.06
N HIS A 194 -15.51 3.85 -18.70
CA HIS A 194 -15.84 4.06 -20.11
C HIS A 194 -14.58 4.44 -20.89
N VAL A 195 -14.38 3.86 -22.06
CA VAL A 195 -13.34 4.30 -23.00
C VAL A 195 -13.97 5.29 -23.97
N LEU A 196 -13.50 6.53 -23.96
CA LEU A 196 -13.99 7.58 -24.86
C LEU A 196 -12.89 7.95 -25.87
N PRO A 197 -13.25 8.24 -27.13
CA PRO A 197 -12.30 8.82 -28.08
C PRO A 197 -11.85 10.19 -27.55
N LYS A 198 -10.54 10.39 -27.49
CA LYS A 198 -9.93 11.69 -27.19
C LYS A 198 -9.80 12.43 -28.51
N THR A 199 -10.52 13.52 -28.70
CA THR A 199 -10.44 14.34 -29.92
C THR A 199 -10.00 15.76 -29.58
N LEU A 200 -9.18 16.35 -30.44
CA LEU A 200 -8.92 17.79 -30.45
C LEU A 200 -9.90 18.42 -31.43
N ASN A 201 -10.79 19.25 -30.92
CA ASN A 201 -11.71 20.00 -31.76
C ASN A 201 -11.05 21.32 -32.18
N LEU A 202 -10.75 21.46 -33.48
CA LEU A 202 -10.20 22.68 -34.09
C LEU A 202 -11.30 23.60 -34.67
N GLY A 203 -12.58 23.30 -34.42
CA GLY A 203 -13.72 24.05 -34.96
C GLY A 203 -14.11 23.64 -36.38
N PHE A 204 -13.13 23.44 -37.28
CA PHE A 204 -13.34 22.97 -38.66
C PHE A 204 -13.01 21.48 -38.87
N ALA A 205 -12.37 20.84 -37.89
CA ALA A 205 -12.03 19.43 -37.91
C ALA A 205 -11.92 18.88 -36.48
N GLN A 206 -12.29 17.61 -36.30
CA GLN A 206 -11.97 16.86 -35.10
C GLN A 206 -10.78 15.95 -35.37
N ILE A 207 -9.64 16.24 -34.74
CA ILE A 207 -8.45 15.40 -34.87
C ILE A 207 -8.49 14.33 -33.76
N PRO A 208 -8.53 13.03 -34.10
CA PRO A 208 -8.45 11.98 -33.11
C PRO A 208 -7.04 11.94 -32.48
N LEU A 209 -6.98 12.08 -31.16
CA LEU A 209 -5.78 12.00 -30.31
C LEU A 209 -5.69 10.67 -29.53
N GLY A 210 -6.44 9.66 -29.96
CA GLY A 210 -6.50 8.34 -29.33
C GLY A 210 -7.74 8.13 -28.47
N GLN A 211 -7.60 7.36 -27.40
CA GLN A 211 -8.68 7.03 -26.46
C GLN A 211 -8.29 7.44 -25.04
N LYS A 212 -9.30 7.69 -24.19
CA LYS A 212 -9.14 8.00 -22.78
C LYS A 212 -10.15 7.19 -21.97
N SER A 213 -9.66 6.46 -20.98
CA SER A 213 -10.50 5.83 -19.96
C SER A 213 -11.01 6.89 -18.97
N VAL A 214 -12.32 6.96 -18.81
CA VAL A 214 -13.03 7.79 -17.84
C VAL A 214 -13.63 6.88 -16.79
N MET A 215 -13.28 7.13 -15.54
CA MET A 215 -13.77 6.37 -14.39
C MET A 215 -14.74 7.24 -13.61
N ARG A 216 -15.91 6.69 -13.30
CA ARG A 216 -16.97 7.37 -12.56
C ARG A 216 -17.27 6.60 -11.28
N LEU A 217 -17.15 7.28 -10.14
CA LEU A 217 -17.65 6.74 -8.87
C LEU A 217 -19.19 6.71 -8.91
N MET A 218 -19.76 5.59 -8.52
CA MET A 218 -21.20 5.33 -8.53
C MET A 218 -21.89 5.75 -7.23
N GLN A 219 -21.12 5.96 -6.15
CA GLN A 219 -21.63 6.53 -4.91
C GLN A 219 -22.16 7.95 -5.15
N LYS A 220 -23.47 8.15 -4.98
CA LYS A 220 -24.14 9.42 -5.30
C LYS A 220 -24.09 10.45 -4.18
N SER A 221 -24.00 10.02 -2.93
CA SER A 221 -24.03 10.92 -1.77
C SER A 221 -22.65 11.50 -1.44
N GLN A 222 -22.65 12.72 -0.93
CA GLN A 222 -21.44 13.44 -0.58
C GLN A 222 -20.83 12.90 0.73
N PRO A 223 -19.55 12.49 0.73
CA PRO A 223 -18.91 12.08 1.96
C PRO A 223 -18.63 13.28 2.90
N PHE A 224 -18.69 13.06 4.21
CA PHE A 224 -18.60 14.15 5.20
C PHE A 224 -17.25 14.87 5.18
N TRP A 225 -16.15 14.22 4.75
CA TRP A 225 -14.84 14.88 4.63
C TRP A 225 -14.81 15.97 3.56
N LYS A 226 -15.71 15.95 2.57
CA LYS A 226 -15.88 17.11 1.66
C LYS A 226 -16.42 18.32 2.41
N LEU A 227 -17.39 18.12 3.32
CA LEU A 227 -17.93 19.17 4.17
C LEU A 227 -16.85 19.71 5.12
N LEU A 228 -16.04 18.83 5.72
CA LEU A 228 -14.89 19.23 6.54
C LEU A 228 -13.91 20.09 5.73
N GLY A 229 -13.59 19.65 4.51
CA GLY A 229 -12.71 20.37 3.60
C GLY A 229 -13.21 21.76 3.22
N GLU A 230 -14.51 21.90 2.93
CA GLU A 230 -15.17 23.19 2.66
C GLU A 230 -15.11 24.14 3.86
N ASN A 231 -15.18 23.59 5.06
CA ASN A 231 -15.07 24.31 6.34
C ASN A 231 -13.61 24.47 6.82
N ARG A 232 -12.62 24.26 5.94
CA ARG A 232 -11.19 24.43 6.21
C ARG A 232 -10.64 23.52 7.32
N VAL A 233 -11.27 22.38 7.53
CA VAL A 233 -10.76 21.31 8.40
C VAL A 233 -9.90 20.39 7.55
N TRP A 234 -8.61 20.27 7.91
CA TRP A 234 -7.73 19.34 7.22
C TRP A 234 -8.18 17.90 7.46
N SER A 235 -8.31 17.09 6.40
CA SER A 235 -8.70 15.68 6.52
C SER A 235 -7.73 14.74 5.77
N SER A 236 -7.30 13.67 6.44
CA SER A 236 -6.47 12.62 5.86
C SER A 236 -7.27 11.32 5.79
N ILE A 237 -7.64 10.90 4.58
CA ILE A 237 -8.54 9.77 4.31
C ILE A 237 -7.75 8.62 3.69
N ILE A 238 -7.43 7.58 4.44
CA ILE A 238 -6.51 6.54 3.97
C ILE A 238 -7.25 5.21 3.90
N ARG A 239 -7.33 4.63 2.71
CA ARG A 239 -7.87 3.27 2.49
C ARG A 239 -9.32 3.07 2.90
N VAL A 240 -10.10 4.14 3.10
CA VAL A 240 -11.54 4.00 3.31
C VAL A 240 -12.16 3.30 2.09
N PRO A 241 -12.98 2.25 2.26
CA PRO A 241 -13.61 1.58 1.13
C PRO A 241 -14.51 2.50 0.29
N ILE A 242 -14.72 2.15 -0.98
CA ILE A 242 -15.54 2.89 -1.96
C ILE A 242 -15.06 4.33 -2.22
N THR A 243 -13.76 4.56 -2.12
CA THR A 243 -13.15 5.86 -2.48
C THR A 243 -12.41 5.84 -3.81
N PHE A 244 -12.53 4.78 -4.62
CA PHE A 244 -11.96 4.73 -5.97
C PHE A 244 -13.07 4.90 -7.04
N PRO A 245 -12.91 5.77 -8.06
CA PRO A 245 -11.80 6.70 -8.24
C PRO A 245 -11.77 7.79 -7.15
N PRO A 246 -10.58 8.30 -6.78
CA PRO A 246 -10.41 9.28 -5.71
C PRO A 246 -11.17 10.56 -6.05
N GLN A 247 -12.15 10.91 -5.21
CA GLN A 247 -12.88 12.17 -5.37
C GLN A 247 -12.08 13.35 -4.83
N PRO A 248 -11.85 14.41 -5.62
CA PRO A 248 -11.21 15.61 -5.13
C PRO A 248 -12.03 16.29 -4.02
N PHE A 249 -11.34 16.79 -3.00
CA PHE A 249 -11.91 17.63 -1.96
C PHE A 249 -10.90 18.66 -1.45
N LYS A 250 -11.38 19.71 -0.79
CA LYS A 250 -10.51 20.80 -0.31
C LYS A 250 -9.85 20.40 1.01
N ASN A 251 -8.66 20.95 1.28
CA ASN A 251 -7.97 20.81 2.57
C ASN A 251 -7.82 19.35 3.02
N GLY A 252 -7.21 18.51 2.20
CA GLY A 252 -6.94 17.15 2.64
C GLY A 252 -6.30 16.29 1.58
N VAL A 253 -6.05 15.05 2.00
CA VAL A 253 -5.47 13.99 1.19
C VAL A 253 -6.35 12.75 1.27
N LEU A 254 -6.40 11.98 0.18
CA LEU A 254 -7.10 10.71 0.11
C LEU A 254 -6.24 9.70 -0.63
N LEU A 255 -6.02 8.53 -0.03
CA LEU A 255 -5.51 7.34 -0.71
C LEU A 255 -6.66 6.36 -0.81
N SER A 256 -6.98 5.91 -2.03
CA SER A 256 -8.17 5.10 -2.27
C SER A 256 -8.07 3.73 -1.59
N GLY A 257 -9.18 3.23 -1.03
CA GLY A 257 -9.31 1.87 -0.52
C GLY A 257 -9.88 0.89 -1.55
N MET A 258 -10.84 0.09 -1.11
CA MET A 258 -11.56 -0.92 -1.89
C MET A 258 -11.95 -0.46 -3.31
N CYS A 259 -11.95 -1.41 -4.25
CA CYS A 259 -12.29 -1.26 -5.67
C CYS A 259 -11.26 -0.55 -6.57
N VAL A 260 -10.08 -0.18 -6.07
CA VAL A 260 -8.93 0.12 -6.94
C VAL A 260 -8.59 -1.17 -7.71
N PRO A 261 -8.55 -1.18 -9.05
CA PRO A 261 -8.24 -2.37 -9.82
C PRO A 261 -6.74 -2.69 -9.80
N ASP A 262 -6.40 -3.89 -10.27
CA ASP A 262 -5.03 -4.19 -10.66
C ASP A 262 -4.67 -3.48 -11.99
N LEU A 263 -3.40 -3.59 -12.41
CA LEU A 263 -2.92 -2.96 -13.64
C LEU A 263 -3.60 -3.53 -14.90
N GLN A 264 -4.14 -4.75 -14.84
CA GLN A 264 -4.92 -5.37 -15.93
C GLN A 264 -6.37 -4.85 -15.97
N GLY A 265 -6.82 -4.11 -14.96
CA GLY A 265 -8.21 -3.65 -14.83
C GLY A 265 -9.13 -4.64 -14.13
N THR A 266 -8.60 -5.75 -13.59
CA THR A 266 -9.37 -6.76 -12.85
C THR A 266 -9.48 -6.40 -11.36
N GLN A 267 -10.23 -7.19 -10.59
CA GLN A 267 -10.32 -7.06 -9.13
C GLN A 267 -9.36 -8.00 -8.38
N GLY A 268 -8.16 -8.24 -8.94
CA GLY A 268 -7.11 -8.99 -8.26
C GLY A 268 -6.79 -10.34 -8.89
N SER A 269 -6.62 -10.40 -10.21
CA SER A 269 -6.20 -11.63 -10.88
C SER A 269 -4.71 -11.93 -10.66
N PHE A 270 -4.44 -12.96 -9.87
CA PHE A 270 -3.09 -13.46 -9.60
C PHE A 270 -2.51 -14.26 -10.77
N SER A 271 -1.23 -14.62 -10.68
CA SER A 271 -0.59 -15.55 -11.62
C SER A 271 0.14 -16.67 -10.89
N PHE A 272 -0.02 -17.91 -11.35
CA PHE A 272 0.65 -19.08 -10.80
C PHE A 272 1.40 -19.83 -11.90
N TYR A 273 2.66 -20.18 -11.63
CA TYR A 273 3.53 -20.86 -12.58
C TYR A 273 4.01 -22.16 -11.95
N SER A 274 3.67 -23.30 -12.56
CA SER A 274 4.05 -24.61 -12.03
C SER A 274 4.61 -25.53 -13.10
N THR A 275 5.55 -26.40 -12.73
CA THR A 275 6.02 -27.51 -13.59
C THR A 275 4.98 -28.61 -13.74
N LYS A 276 4.13 -28.81 -12.72
CA LYS A 276 3.09 -29.82 -12.71
C LYS A 276 2.03 -29.51 -13.76
N SER A 277 1.57 -30.55 -14.47
CA SER A 277 0.51 -30.41 -15.47
C SER A 277 -0.83 -30.15 -14.79
N ARG A 278 -1.68 -29.34 -15.42
CA ARG A 278 -3.02 -29.06 -14.92
C ARG A 278 -4.06 -30.00 -15.54
N PRO A 279 -5.05 -30.48 -14.76
CA PRO A 279 -6.27 -31.07 -15.32
C PRO A 279 -7.00 -30.05 -16.21
N ALA A 280 -7.43 -30.46 -17.40
CA ALA A 280 -8.17 -29.59 -18.32
C ALA A 280 -9.54 -29.19 -17.75
N GLY A 281 -9.98 -27.94 -17.99
CA GLY A 281 -11.35 -27.50 -17.73
C GLY A 281 -11.63 -26.83 -16.37
N GLN A 282 -10.63 -26.66 -15.51
CA GLN A 282 -10.82 -25.98 -14.23
C GLN A 282 -10.70 -24.46 -14.41
N HIS A 283 -11.75 -23.69 -14.08
CA HIS A 283 -11.67 -22.24 -14.03
C HIS A 283 -11.17 -21.79 -12.65
N ILE A 284 -10.28 -20.80 -12.62
CA ILE A 284 -9.74 -20.16 -11.41
C ILE A 284 -9.79 -18.64 -11.60
N GLY A 285 -9.83 -17.88 -10.51
CA GLY A 285 -9.92 -16.43 -10.46
C GLY A 285 -8.62 -15.70 -10.84
N GLY A 286 -7.53 -16.46 -10.96
CA GLY A 286 -6.25 -16.00 -11.50
C GLY A 286 -5.87 -16.65 -12.83
N GLN A 287 -4.60 -16.53 -13.17
CA GLN A 287 -3.98 -17.09 -14.37
C GLN A 287 -3.01 -18.19 -13.95
N GLN A 288 -3.02 -19.33 -14.63
CA GLN A 288 -2.08 -20.42 -14.34
C GLN A 288 -1.34 -20.87 -15.60
N TYR A 289 -0.04 -21.09 -15.44
CA TYR A 289 0.87 -21.39 -16.52
C TYR A 289 1.70 -22.62 -16.20
N GLN A 290 1.80 -23.53 -17.15
CA GLN A 290 2.78 -24.61 -17.08
C GLN A 290 4.15 -24.08 -17.50
N VAL A 291 5.17 -24.28 -16.68
CA VAL A 291 6.55 -23.87 -16.93
C VAL A 291 7.50 -25.06 -16.93
N LYS A 292 8.72 -24.86 -17.44
CA LYS A 292 9.78 -25.87 -17.40
C LYS A 292 10.95 -25.34 -16.58
N LEU A 293 11.46 -26.16 -15.67
CA LEU A 293 12.71 -25.94 -14.98
C LEU A 293 13.86 -26.42 -15.89
N LYS A 294 14.73 -25.52 -16.33
CA LYS A 294 15.91 -25.84 -17.15
C LYS A 294 17.15 -25.25 -16.51
N ASP A 295 18.15 -26.08 -16.23
CA ASP A 295 19.43 -25.69 -15.60
C ASP A 295 19.21 -24.88 -14.30
N GLY A 296 18.25 -25.31 -13.48
CA GLY A 296 17.86 -24.62 -12.24
C GLY A 296 17.14 -23.29 -12.43
N VAL A 297 16.67 -22.97 -13.64
CA VAL A 297 15.99 -21.69 -13.94
C VAL A 297 14.65 -21.91 -14.60
N VAL A 298 13.62 -21.22 -14.08
CA VAL A 298 12.33 -21.00 -14.75
C VAL A 298 12.38 -19.68 -15.50
N ARG A 299 11.90 -19.66 -16.75
CA ARG A 299 11.71 -18.44 -17.54
C ARG A 299 10.28 -18.42 -18.07
N SER A 300 9.58 -17.30 -17.89
CA SER A 300 8.20 -17.13 -18.35
C SER A 300 7.88 -15.65 -18.51
N ASN A 301 6.61 -15.32 -18.74
CA ASN A 301 6.11 -13.96 -18.89
C ASN A 301 4.96 -13.69 -17.92
N LEU A 302 4.97 -12.52 -17.31
CA LEU A 302 3.80 -11.92 -16.66
C LEU A 302 2.86 -11.34 -17.72
N THR A 303 1.56 -11.44 -17.47
CA THR A 303 0.53 -10.83 -18.31
C THR A 303 0.14 -9.47 -17.75
N GLY A 304 0.30 -8.42 -18.55
CA GLY A 304 -0.03 -7.05 -18.21
C GLY A 304 -1.33 -6.56 -18.86
N PRO A 305 -1.60 -5.24 -18.79
CA PRO A 305 -2.75 -4.65 -19.44
C PRO A 305 -2.73 -4.84 -20.97
N PRO A 306 -3.89 -4.66 -21.64
CA PRO A 306 -3.96 -4.61 -23.09
C PRO A 306 -3.02 -3.56 -23.68
N GLY A 307 -2.26 -3.93 -24.72
CA GLY A 307 -1.46 -3.04 -25.54
C GLY A 307 -2.32 -2.25 -26.53
N LYS A 308 -1.66 -1.46 -27.39
CA LYS A 308 -2.34 -0.67 -28.44
C LYS A 308 -3.08 -1.53 -29.46
N ASP A 309 -2.66 -2.78 -29.63
CA ASP A 309 -3.25 -3.80 -30.49
C ASP A 309 -4.42 -4.56 -29.83
N GLY A 310 -4.73 -4.25 -28.57
CA GLY A 310 -5.78 -4.91 -27.79
C GLY A 310 -5.35 -6.26 -27.17
N HIS A 311 -4.14 -6.75 -27.45
CA HIS A 311 -3.62 -7.97 -26.85
C HIS A 311 -2.92 -7.69 -25.53
N ALA A 312 -2.97 -8.63 -24.58
CA ALA A 312 -2.33 -8.45 -23.28
C ALA A 312 -0.81 -8.38 -23.43
N MET A 313 -0.20 -7.28 -22.96
CA MET A 313 1.24 -7.11 -22.97
C MET A 313 1.94 -8.17 -22.11
N LYS A 314 3.20 -8.46 -22.44
CA LYS A 314 4.00 -9.47 -21.74
C LYS A 314 5.25 -8.83 -21.14
N CYS A 315 5.56 -9.18 -19.89
CA CYS A 315 6.79 -8.79 -19.23
C CYS A 315 7.59 -10.05 -18.87
N PRO A 316 8.78 -10.27 -19.46
CA PRO A 316 9.57 -11.46 -19.17
C PRO A 316 10.11 -11.42 -17.73
N PHE A 317 10.14 -12.60 -17.09
CA PHE A 317 10.80 -12.79 -15.81
C PHE A 317 11.56 -14.12 -15.79
N SER A 318 12.50 -14.23 -14.85
CA SER A 318 13.16 -15.50 -14.55
C SER A 318 13.29 -15.73 -13.06
N VAL A 319 13.28 -17.00 -12.66
CA VAL A 319 13.52 -17.43 -11.28
C VAL A 319 14.60 -18.50 -11.31
N ARG A 320 15.75 -18.20 -10.72
CA ARG A 320 16.87 -19.13 -10.54
C ARG A 320 16.79 -19.74 -9.15
N PHE A 321 16.74 -21.07 -9.10
CA PHE A 321 16.70 -21.87 -7.89
C PHE A 321 18.11 -22.38 -7.59
N ASP A 322 18.63 -22.02 -6.42
CA ASP A 322 19.88 -22.57 -5.90
C ASP A 322 19.58 -23.63 -4.84
N ALA A 323 19.75 -24.89 -5.22
CA ALA A 323 19.49 -26.02 -4.33
C ALA A 323 20.44 -26.06 -3.11
N ALA A 324 21.67 -25.54 -3.24
CA ALA A 324 22.64 -25.59 -2.15
C ALA A 324 22.29 -24.60 -1.03
N SER A 325 21.90 -23.38 -1.39
CA SER A 325 21.48 -22.37 -0.40
C SER A 325 19.99 -22.39 -0.07
N ARG A 326 19.18 -23.17 -0.82
CA ARG A 326 17.71 -23.19 -0.77
C ARG A 326 17.12 -21.78 -0.91
N ARG A 327 17.68 -20.98 -1.83
CA ARG A 327 17.20 -19.64 -2.19
C ARG A 327 16.85 -19.53 -3.67
N ALA A 328 15.80 -18.75 -3.93
CA ALA A 328 15.37 -18.41 -5.27
C ALA A 328 15.69 -16.94 -5.58
N THR A 329 16.29 -16.69 -6.74
CA THR A 329 16.57 -15.34 -7.24
C THR A 329 15.62 -15.02 -8.38
N VAL A 330 14.75 -14.04 -8.16
CA VAL A 330 13.77 -13.52 -9.11
C VAL A 330 14.36 -12.30 -9.82
N GLU A 331 14.25 -12.28 -11.15
CA GLU A 331 14.62 -11.15 -12.00
C GLU A 331 13.43 -10.77 -12.90
N VAL A 332 13.02 -9.50 -12.86
CA VAL A 332 11.94 -8.94 -13.70
C VAL A 332 12.26 -7.48 -14.02
N GLY A 333 12.23 -7.11 -15.30
CA GLY A 333 12.64 -5.77 -15.72
C GLY A 333 14.09 -5.46 -15.29
N LYS A 334 14.26 -4.43 -14.46
CA LYS A 334 15.56 -4.04 -13.87
C LYS A 334 15.72 -4.51 -12.43
N GLU A 335 14.70 -5.17 -11.88
CA GLU A 335 14.64 -5.57 -10.49
C GLU A 335 15.19 -6.97 -10.29
N LYS A 336 15.83 -7.17 -9.14
CA LYS A 336 16.38 -8.46 -8.72
C LYS A 336 16.19 -8.63 -7.23
N ALA A 337 15.61 -9.76 -6.81
CA ALA A 337 15.45 -10.10 -5.41
C ALA A 337 15.75 -11.57 -5.16
N THR A 338 16.32 -11.87 -4.00
CA THR A 338 16.63 -13.23 -3.58
C THR A 338 15.91 -13.55 -2.29
N VAL A 339 15.08 -14.59 -2.31
CA VAL A 339 14.22 -15.02 -1.19
C VAL A 339 14.45 -16.48 -0.86
N GLY A 340 14.16 -16.87 0.38
CA GLY A 340 14.09 -18.26 0.77
C GLY A 340 12.86 -18.97 0.20
N PHE A 341 12.77 -20.27 0.48
CA PHE A 341 11.54 -21.04 0.27
C PHE A 341 10.40 -20.47 1.12
N GLN A 342 9.18 -20.38 0.56
CA GLN A 342 8.01 -19.84 1.25
C GLN A 342 8.19 -18.42 1.81
N GLU A 343 8.94 -17.59 1.09
CA GLU A 343 9.12 -16.17 1.38
C GLU A 343 8.67 -15.31 0.20
N TYR A 344 8.00 -14.20 0.50
CA TYR A 344 7.65 -13.20 -0.50
C TYR A 344 8.85 -12.32 -0.83
N THR A 345 9.02 -11.99 -2.12
CA THR A 345 9.92 -10.90 -2.51
C THR A 345 9.41 -9.57 -1.93
N PRO A 346 10.28 -8.54 -1.82
CA PRO A 346 9.79 -7.17 -1.80
C PRO A 346 8.95 -6.89 -3.06
N TRP A 347 8.26 -5.75 -3.09
CA TRP A 347 7.59 -5.28 -4.30
C TRP A 347 8.62 -5.07 -5.41
N LEU A 348 8.48 -5.80 -6.51
CA LEU A 348 9.31 -5.65 -7.71
C LEU A 348 8.53 -4.86 -8.75
N VAL A 349 9.16 -3.85 -9.35
CA VAL A 349 8.61 -3.09 -10.47
C VAL A 349 8.54 -3.97 -11.72
N VAL A 350 7.34 -4.05 -12.29
CA VAL A 350 7.03 -4.80 -13.50
C VAL A 350 6.76 -3.82 -14.66
N PRO A 351 7.71 -3.65 -15.59
CA PRO A 351 7.56 -2.69 -16.68
C PRO A 351 6.71 -3.26 -17.84
N PHE A 352 5.84 -2.40 -18.39
CA PHE A 352 5.12 -2.61 -19.65
C PHE A 352 5.27 -1.36 -20.54
N GLU A 353 4.91 -1.44 -21.82
CA GLU A 353 4.92 -0.26 -22.68
C GLU A 353 3.85 0.74 -22.20
N GLY A 354 4.26 1.94 -21.78
CA GLY A 354 3.34 3.01 -21.38
C GLY A 354 2.70 2.87 -19.99
N ALA A 355 3.02 1.80 -19.24
CA ALA A 355 2.53 1.60 -17.88
C ALA A 355 3.55 0.82 -17.03
N THR A 356 3.53 1.01 -15.72
CA THR A 356 4.34 0.20 -14.80
C THR A 356 3.49 -0.29 -13.65
N GLY A 357 3.72 -1.53 -13.24
CA GLY A 357 3.09 -2.13 -12.07
C GLY A 357 4.12 -2.54 -11.03
N ILE A 358 3.62 -3.10 -9.93
CA ILE A 358 4.44 -3.79 -8.93
C ILE A 358 3.81 -5.15 -8.60
N ALA A 359 4.63 -6.16 -8.35
CA ALA A 359 4.18 -7.48 -7.92
C ALA A 359 5.15 -8.09 -6.91
N ARG A 360 4.67 -9.04 -6.11
CA ARG A 360 5.52 -9.93 -5.30
C ARG A 360 5.47 -11.33 -5.87
N PHE A 361 6.61 -12.01 -5.79
CA PHE A 361 6.75 -13.42 -6.10
C PHE A 361 6.84 -14.20 -4.79
N TYR A 362 6.33 -15.43 -4.80
CA TYR A 362 6.39 -16.38 -3.70
C TYR A 362 6.69 -17.76 -4.25
N VAL A 363 7.72 -18.41 -3.73
CA VAL A 363 8.02 -19.80 -4.06
C VAL A 363 7.19 -20.69 -3.14
N GLN A 364 6.07 -21.16 -3.68
CA GLN A 364 5.08 -22.00 -3.00
C GLN A 364 5.58 -23.43 -2.86
N ASP A 365 5.96 -24.04 -3.99
CA ASP A 365 6.47 -25.40 -4.06
C ASP A 365 7.92 -25.37 -4.55
N TRP A 366 8.77 -26.16 -3.92
CA TRP A 366 10.13 -26.38 -4.38
C TRP A 366 10.60 -27.77 -3.98
N ASP A 367 10.41 -28.68 -4.91
CA ASP A 367 11.05 -29.99 -5.01
C ASP A 367 12.09 -29.92 -6.15
N GLU A 368 13.15 -30.72 -6.11
CA GLU A 368 14.26 -30.67 -7.07
C GLU A 368 13.82 -30.72 -8.55
N ARG A 369 12.65 -31.33 -8.81
CA ARG A 369 12.03 -31.43 -10.14
C ARG A 369 10.81 -30.54 -10.33
N ASP A 370 10.13 -30.19 -9.24
CA ASP A 370 8.85 -29.49 -9.29
C ASP A 370 8.88 -28.17 -8.53
N VAL A 371 8.48 -27.10 -9.22
CA VAL A 371 8.41 -25.76 -8.63
C VAL A 371 7.04 -25.13 -8.85
N GLY A 372 6.61 -24.35 -7.87
CA GLY A 372 5.38 -23.57 -7.88
C GLY A 372 5.71 -22.13 -7.50
N ILE A 373 5.46 -21.20 -8.39
CA ILE A 373 5.72 -19.77 -8.20
C ILE A 373 4.40 -19.04 -8.27
N TYR A 374 3.95 -18.51 -7.13
CA TYR A 374 2.84 -17.58 -7.06
C TYR A 374 3.33 -16.15 -7.28
N VAL A 375 2.56 -15.38 -8.02
CA VAL A 375 2.77 -13.95 -8.24
C VAL A 375 1.47 -13.23 -7.89
N THR A 376 1.56 -12.24 -7.01
CA THR A 376 0.41 -11.40 -6.65
C THR A 376 -0.18 -10.74 -7.90
N PRO A 377 -1.45 -10.31 -7.85
CA PRO A 377 -1.97 -9.42 -8.88
C PRO A 377 -1.02 -8.23 -9.11
N ILE A 378 -0.86 -7.82 -10.37
CA ILE A 378 0.05 -6.73 -10.72
C ILE A 378 -0.61 -5.44 -10.26
N ASN A 379 -0.16 -4.89 -9.14
CA ASN A 379 -0.68 -3.65 -8.59
C ASN A 379 -0.24 -2.46 -9.47
N ILE A 380 -1.01 -1.38 -9.48
CA ILE A 380 -0.60 -0.12 -10.08
C ILE A 380 0.64 0.37 -9.33
N ASN A 381 1.71 0.78 -10.04
CA ASN A 381 2.88 1.33 -9.37
C ASN A 381 2.54 2.67 -8.69
N PRO A 382 2.55 2.79 -7.35
CA PRO A 382 2.19 4.04 -6.66
C PRO A 382 3.20 5.17 -6.90
N ASP A 383 4.43 4.87 -7.30
CA ASP A 383 5.48 5.85 -7.64
C ASP A 383 5.32 6.44 -9.05
N ALA A 384 4.69 5.70 -9.96
CA ALA A 384 4.38 6.13 -11.32
C ALA A 384 2.99 5.61 -11.74
N PRO A 385 1.92 6.08 -11.08
CA PRO A 385 0.62 5.43 -11.18
C PRO A 385 -0.01 5.69 -12.55
N ALA A 386 -0.42 4.61 -13.22
CA ALA A 386 -1.06 4.64 -14.54
C ALA A 386 -2.41 5.38 -14.54
N MET A 387 -3.00 5.58 -13.36
CA MET A 387 -4.24 6.33 -13.13
C MET A 387 -4.30 6.90 -11.72
N ALA A 388 -5.20 7.84 -11.48
CA ALA A 388 -5.35 8.44 -10.15
C ALA A 388 -5.89 7.43 -9.14
N ILE A 389 -5.04 7.05 -8.18
CA ILE A 389 -5.42 6.24 -7.00
C ILE A 389 -5.46 7.08 -5.71
N SER A 390 -5.06 8.35 -5.78
CA SER A 390 -5.10 9.29 -4.65
C SER A 390 -5.56 10.68 -5.07
N HIS A 391 -6.00 11.47 -4.09
CA HIS A 391 -6.19 12.92 -4.19
C HIS A 391 -5.30 13.63 -3.16
N PRO A 392 -4.49 14.63 -3.56
CA PRO A 392 -4.13 14.91 -4.95
C PRO A 392 -3.42 13.71 -5.59
N PHE A 393 -3.31 13.71 -6.92
CA PHE A 393 -2.64 12.64 -7.67
C PHE A 393 -1.23 12.31 -7.14
N VAL A 394 -0.49 13.35 -6.75
CA VAL A 394 0.89 13.24 -6.22
C VAL A 394 0.98 12.60 -4.84
N TYR A 395 -0.14 12.40 -4.12
CA TYR A 395 -0.11 11.87 -2.76
C TYR A 395 0.33 10.40 -2.70
N ALA A 396 -0.09 9.57 -3.66
CA ALA A 396 0.39 8.20 -3.78
C ALA A 396 1.91 8.14 -4.03
N ILE A 397 2.40 9.00 -4.92
CA ILE A 397 3.83 9.13 -5.24
C ILE A 397 4.60 9.56 -3.98
N TYR A 398 4.08 10.55 -3.26
CA TYR A 398 4.65 11.01 -1.99
C TYR A 398 4.82 9.86 -0.99
N LEU A 399 3.77 9.05 -0.78
CA LEU A 399 3.82 7.90 0.11
C LEU A 399 4.81 6.84 -0.39
N ALA A 400 4.84 6.56 -1.69
CA ALA A 400 5.77 5.59 -2.27
C ALA A 400 7.23 6.01 -2.11
N LYS A 401 7.53 7.31 -2.30
CA LYS A 401 8.87 7.87 -2.09
C LYS A 401 9.31 7.89 -0.63
N THR A 402 8.36 8.08 0.30
CA THR A 402 8.67 8.21 1.74
C THR A 402 8.70 6.86 2.45
N LEU A 403 7.80 5.96 2.08
CA LEU A 403 7.56 4.69 2.77
C LEU A 403 8.01 3.48 1.94
N GLY A 404 8.39 3.67 0.67
CA GLY A 404 8.60 2.57 -0.28
C GLY A 404 7.30 2.10 -0.92
N GLN A 405 7.43 1.14 -1.83
CA GLN A 405 6.31 0.55 -2.58
C GLN A 405 5.30 -0.13 -1.63
N TYR A 406 4.01 -0.08 -2.00
CA TYR A 406 2.91 -0.63 -1.22
C TYR A 406 1.78 -1.13 -2.13
N ALA A 407 0.98 -2.08 -1.65
CA ALA A 407 -0.16 -2.63 -2.40
C ALA A 407 -1.17 -1.54 -2.76
N THR A 408 -1.52 -1.35 -4.03
CA THR A 408 -2.53 -0.37 -4.46
C THR A 408 -3.90 -0.98 -4.71
N LEU A 409 -3.96 -2.29 -4.97
CA LEU A 409 -5.19 -3.04 -5.21
C LEU A 409 -6.14 -2.87 -4.01
N GLY A 410 -7.43 -2.69 -4.31
CA GLY A 410 -8.43 -2.39 -3.28
C GLY A 410 -8.67 -3.53 -2.30
N LEU A 411 -8.53 -4.77 -2.76
CA LEU A 411 -8.57 -6.00 -1.96
C LEU A 411 -7.31 -6.81 -2.32
N ALA A 412 -6.24 -6.59 -1.58
CA ALA A 412 -4.91 -7.06 -1.96
C ALA A 412 -4.56 -8.44 -1.36
N GLU A 413 -5.22 -8.83 -0.29
CA GLU A 413 -5.17 -10.15 0.34
C GLU A 413 -5.91 -11.16 -0.54
N ASP A 414 -5.18 -12.11 -1.11
CA ASP A 414 -5.64 -12.96 -2.20
C ASP A 414 -6.42 -14.17 -1.69
N THR A 415 -7.64 -13.88 -1.24
CA THR A 415 -8.61 -14.89 -0.80
C THR A 415 -8.97 -15.88 -1.92
N TRP A 416 -8.86 -15.47 -3.19
CA TRP A 416 -9.17 -16.32 -4.34
C TRP A 416 -8.08 -17.38 -4.50
N ALA A 417 -6.81 -16.98 -4.49
CA ALA A 417 -5.69 -17.92 -4.55
C ALA A 417 -5.74 -18.94 -3.40
N LEU A 418 -6.14 -18.53 -2.19
CA LEU A 418 -6.30 -19.45 -1.07
C LEU A 418 -7.46 -20.43 -1.28
N ASN A 419 -8.65 -19.93 -1.63
CA ASN A 419 -9.83 -20.76 -1.87
C ASN A 419 -9.61 -21.77 -3.00
N GLU A 420 -8.84 -21.39 -4.01
CA GLU A 420 -8.49 -22.20 -5.16
C GLU A 420 -7.25 -23.07 -4.95
N ARG A 421 -6.66 -23.05 -3.73
CA ARG A 421 -5.51 -23.86 -3.32
C ARG A 421 -4.25 -23.61 -4.17
N VAL A 422 -4.12 -22.38 -4.67
CA VAL A 422 -2.91 -21.88 -5.32
C VAL A 422 -1.85 -21.48 -4.29
N ILE A 423 -2.30 -20.89 -3.18
CA ILE A 423 -1.47 -20.61 -2.01
C ILE A 423 -2.04 -21.34 -0.80
N ASP A 424 -1.18 -21.61 0.18
CA ASP A 424 -1.60 -22.15 1.48
C ASP A 424 -2.00 -21.05 2.47
N GLU A 425 -2.57 -21.48 3.60
CA GLU A 425 -2.99 -20.61 4.70
C GLU A 425 -1.85 -19.72 5.23
N ASP A 426 -0.60 -20.22 5.28
CA ASP A 426 0.55 -19.47 5.79
C ASP A 426 1.01 -18.39 4.83
N ALA A 427 1.02 -18.67 3.53
CA ALA A 427 1.28 -17.69 2.47
C ALA A 427 0.25 -16.57 2.52
N PHE A 428 -1.04 -16.91 2.66
CA PHE A 428 -2.10 -15.92 2.81
C PHE A 428 -1.91 -15.06 4.06
N LEU A 429 -1.63 -15.67 5.22
CA LEU A 429 -1.39 -14.93 6.47
C LEU A 429 -0.18 -13.99 6.36
N LYS A 430 0.94 -14.46 5.77
CA LYS A 430 2.12 -13.63 5.51
C LYS A 430 1.75 -12.42 4.63
N GLN A 431 0.99 -12.64 3.56
CA GLN A 431 0.54 -11.58 2.68
C GLN A 431 -0.33 -10.55 3.42
N ALA A 432 -1.33 -11.01 4.17
CA ALA A 432 -2.24 -10.16 4.94
C ALA A 432 -1.48 -9.28 5.95
N TRP A 433 -0.50 -9.85 6.66
CA TRP A 433 0.31 -9.10 7.61
C TRP A 433 1.28 -8.12 6.95
N LEU A 434 1.88 -8.46 5.80
CA LEU A 434 2.69 -7.51 5.03
C LEU A 434 1.87 -6.28 4.59
N ILE A 435 0.63 -6.48 4.16
CA ILE A 435 -0.29 -5.40 3.76
C ILE A 435 -0.74 -4.59 4.97
N ASN A 436 -1.07 -5.24 6.09
CA ASN A 436 -1.37 -4.57 7.35
C ASN A 436 -0.22 -3.63 7.76
N ASP A 437 1.02 -4.11 7.70
CA ASP A 437 2.20 -3.33 8.09
C ASP A 437 2.49 -2.17 7.14
N GLU A 438 2.17 -2.30 5.84
CA GLU A 438 2.16 -1.18 4.88
C GLU A 438 1.14 -0.10 5.27
N ARG A 439 -0.09 -0.49 5.59
CA ARG A 439 -1.15 0.45 6.04
C ARG A 439 -0.82 1.09 7.38
N LYS A 440 -0.22 0.34 8.30
CA LYS A 440 0.27 0.84 9.59
C LYS A 440 1.30 1.96 9.40
N ARG A 441 2.25 1.80 8.46
CA ARG A 441 3.20 2.87 8.11
C ARG A 441 2.51 4.10 7.52
N GLN A 442 1.46 3.93 6.71
CA GLN A 442 0.64 5.04 6.22
C GLN A 442 -0.09 5.76 7.36
N LEU A 443 -0.66 5.03 8.33
CA LEU A 443 -1.26 5.59 9.53
C LEU A 443 -0.23 6.42 10.33
N TRP A 444 0.97 5.89 10.51
CA TRP A 444 2.03 6.59 11.23
C TRP A 444 2.39 7.92 10.57
N ASP A 445 2.57 7.90 9.25
CA ASP A 445 2.85 9.09 8.46
C ASP A 445 1.78 10.18 8.64
N VAL A 446 0.49 9.80 8.59
CA VAL A 446 -0.61 10.76 8.71
C VAL A 446 -0.82 11.25 10.15
N LEU A 447 -0.60 10.43 11.18
CA LEU A 447 -0.67 10.85 12.58
C LEU A 447 0.46 11.84 12.94
N ASP A 448 1.61 11.72 12.29
CA ASP A 448 2.73 12.64 12.45
C ASP A 448 2.47 13.99 11.78
N LYS A 449 1.83 14.00 10.60
CA LYS A 449 1.58 15.24 9.85
C LYS A 449 0.27 15.94 10.21
N THR A 450 -0.74 15.18 10.64
CA THR A 450 -2.07 15.71 10.92
C THR A 450 -2.24 15.92 12.43
N LYS A 451 -1.77 17.07 12.93
CA LYS A 451 -1.89 17.42 14.37
C LYS A 451 -3.21 18.14 14.72
N ARG A 452 -4.01 18.52 13.72
CA ARG A 452 -5.33 19.14 13.86
C ARG A 452 -6.21 18.71 12.69
N GLY A 453 -7.50 18.52 12.95
CA GLY A 453 -8.48 18.15 11.93
C GLY A 453 -8.91 16.69 12.05
N PHE A 454 -8.98 15.99 10.93
CA PHE A 454 -9.55 14.65 10.86
C PHE A 454 -8.58 13.65 10.23
N VAL A 455 -8.47 12.46 10.82
CA VAL A 455 -7.73 11.32 10.28
C VAL A 455 -8.64 10.11 10.29
N THR A 456 -8.73 9.40 9.18
CA THR A 456 -9.32 8.07 9.15
C THR A 456 -8.45 7.12 8.34
N VAL A 457 -8.25 5.92 8.87
CA VAL A 457 -7.55 4.83 8.19
C VAL A 457 -8.33 3.54 8.40
N VAL A 458 -8.60 2.79 7.33
CA VAL A 458 -9.29 1.49 7.40
C VAL A 458 -8.31 0.35 7.14
N PHE A 459 -8.37 -0.66 8.00
CA PHE A 459 -7.63 -1.92 7.92
C PHE A 459 -8.59 -3.05 7.60
N ASP A 460 -8.34 -3.73 6.49
CA ASP A 460 -9.23 -4.80 6.00
C ASP A 460 -8.77 -6.18 6.52
N THR A 461 -7.57 -6.25 7.12
CA THR A 461 -6.93 -7.50 7.53
C THR A 461 -7.77 -8.32 8.51
N THR A 462 -8.52 -7.67 9.40
CA THR A 462 -9.44 -8.32 10.34
C THR A 462 -10.54 -9.09 9.62
N ASP A 463 -11.18 -8.46 8.64
CA ASP A 463 -12.19 -9.07 7.79
C ASP A 463 -11.61 -10.18 6.91
N ARG A 464 -10.49 -9.91 6.22
CA ARG A 464 -9.88 -10.87 5.29
C ARG A 464 -9.44 -12.17 5.99
N ILE A 465 -8.81 -12.06 7.15
CA ILE A 465 -8.41 -13.23 7.94
C ILE A 465 -9.64 -13.91 8.52
N SER A 466 -10.63 -13.16 9.04
CA SER A 466 -11.85 -13.75 9.59
C SER A 466 -12.60 -14.56 8.52
N HIS A 467 -12.81 -14.03 7.31
CA HIS A 467 -13.44 -14.78 6.22
C HIS A 467 -12.79 -16.14 5.95
N MET A 468 -11.46 -16.22 6.01
CA MET A 468 -10.73 -17.44 5.67
C MET A 468 -10.58 -18.40 6.87
N PHE A 469 -10.53 -17.89 8.10
CA PHE A 469 -10.17 -18.65 9.29
C PHE A 469 -11.29 -18.78 10.33
N TYR A 470 -12.46 -18.17 10.13
CA TYR A 470 -13.58 -18.27 11.10
C TYR A 470 -13.98 -19.72 11.36
N ARG A 471 -13.91 -20.57 10.33
CA ARG A 471 -14.15 -22.02 10.40
C ARG A 471 -13.33 -22.73 11.49
N TYR A 472 -12.21 -22.18 11.94
CA TYR A 472 -11.37 -22.81 12.98
C TYR A 472 -11.88 -22.54 14.40
N LEU A 473 -12.87 -21.66 14.59
CA LEU A 473 -13.54 -21.50 15.88
C LEU A 473 -14.45 -22.68 16.24
N GLU A 474 -14.88 -23.44 15.22
CA GLU A 474 -15.75 -24.61 15.33
C GLU A 474 -14.98 -25.86 14.85
N PRO A 475 -14.48 -26.71 15.77
CA PRO A 475 -13.68 -27.88 15.41
C PRO A 475 -14.37 -28.84 14.43
N ASP A 476 -15.70 -28.92 14.48
CA ASP A 476 -16.56 -29.78 13.67
C ASP A 476 -17.11 -29.11 12.39
N HIS A 477 -16.64 -27.89 12.06
CA HIS A 477 -17.09 -27.17 10.88
C HIS A 477 -16.88 -28.00 9.58
N PRO A 478 -17.89 -28.14 8.69
CA PRO A 478 -17.80 -29.00 7.50
C PRO A 478 -16.61 -28.71 6.58
N ALA A 479 -16.22 -27.44 6.46
CA ALA A 479 -15.06 -27.04 5.65
C ALA A 479 -13.70 -27.54 6.19
N ASN A 480 -13.65 -28.03 7.44
CA ASN A 480 -12.46 -28.60 8.08
C ASN A 480 -12.37 -30.12 7.92
N ALA A 481 -13.40 -30.79 7.39
CA ALA A 481 -13.40 -32.24 7.23
C ALA A 481 -12.17 -32.72 6.43
N GLY A 482 -11.38 -33.62 7.04
CA GLY A 482 -10.18 -34.21 6.43
C GLY A 482 -8.97 -33.27 6.34
N LYS A 483 -8.97 -32.14 7.05
CA LYS A 483 -7.86 -31.17 7.08
C LYS A 483 -7.20 -31.12 8.46
N ASP A 484 -5.93 -30.73 8.49
CA ASP A 484 -5.26 -30.38 9.74
C ASP A 484 -5.83 -29.05 10.26
N VAL A 485 -6.46 -29.12 11.43
CA VAL A 485 -7.04 -27.96 12.12
C VAL A 485 -6.14 -27.40 13.22
N GLU A 486 -5.14 -28.16 13.64
CA GLU A 486 -4.35 -27.83 14.83
C GLU A 486 -3.38 -26.67 14.58
N VAL A 487 -2.85 -26.57 13.37
CA VAL A 487 -1.89 -25.52 12.97
C VAL A 487 -2.53 -24.13 13.03
N HIS A 488 -3.77 -23.98 12.54
CA HIS A 488 -4.41 -22.69 12.36
C HIS A 488 -5.53 -22.38 13.37
N LYS A 489 -5.77 -23.25 14.36
CA LYS A 489 -6.86 -23.10 15.35
C LYS A 489 -6.86 -21.77 16.12
N HIS A 490 -5.69 -21.18 16.33
CA HIS A 490 -5.55 -19.93 17.12
C HIS A 490 -5.50 -18.67 16.25
N VAL A 491 -5.60 -18.77 14.92
CA VAL A 491 -5.41 -17.62 14.02
C VAL A 491 -6.37 -16.46 14.33
N ILE A 492 -7.66 -16.75 14.58
CA ILE A 492 -8.63 -15.71 14.95
C ILE A 492 -8.30 -15.10 16.31
N ARG A 493 -7.97 -15.93 17.30
CA ARG A 493 -7.57 -15.45 18.63
C ARG A 493 -6.34 -14.53 18.55
N ASP A 494 -5.32 -14.94 17.81
CA ASP A 494 -4.06 -14.20 17.63
C ASP A 494 -4.27 -12.92 16.82
N LEU A 495 -5.18 -12.91 15.86
CA LEU A 495 -5.61 -11.71 15.14
C LEU A 495 -6.14 -10.65 16.11
N TYR A 496 -7.07 -11.01 17.00
CA TYR A 496 -7.66 -10.06 17.94
C TYR A 496 -6.64 -9.56 18.97
N ALA A 497 -5.76 -10.44 19.48
CA ALA A 497 -4.66 -10.05 20.35
C ALA A 497 -3.68 -9.08 19.65
N ARG A 498 -3.38 -9.30 18.36
CA ARG A 498 -2.51 -8.42 17.58
C ARG A 498 -3.18 -7.07 17.28
N MET A 499 -4.49 -7.05 17.05
CA MET A 499 -5.25 -5.79 16.92
C MET A 499 -5.27 -5.01 18.23
N ASP A 500 -5.37 -5.68 19.38
CA ASP A 500 -5.26 -5.04 20.68
C ASP A 500 -3.89 -4.40 20.91
N ALA A 501 -2.80 -5.13 20.62
CA ALA A 501 -1.45 -4.59 20.69
C ALA A 501 -1.27 -3.39 19.74
N PHE A 502 -1.83 -3.47 18.53
CA PHE A 502 -1.84 -2.37 17.58
C PHE A 502 -2.58 -1.14 18.12
N LEU A 503 -3.73 -1.30 18.77
CA LEU A 503 -4.42 -0.19 19.44
C LEU A 503 -3.55 0.44 20.53
N GLY A 504 -2.82 -0.37 21.31
CA GLY A 504 -1.85 0.13 22.28
C GLY A 504 -0.79 1.03 21.64
N GLU A 505 -0.23 0.63 20.49
CA GLU A 505 0.71 1.45 19.71
C GLU A 505 0.08 2.74 19.19
N VAL A 506 -1.17 2.69 18.70
CA VAL A 506 -1.90 3.89 18.26
C VAL A 506 -2.07 4.85 19.41
N ARG A 507 -2.54 4.38 20.58
CA ARG A 507 -2.71 5.21 21.78
C ARG A 507 -1.38 5.84 22.21
N ALA A 508 -0.29 5.07 22.23
CA ALA A 508 1.04 5.59 22.54
C ALA A 508 1.50 6.68 21.55
N LYS A 509 1.18 6.54 20.26
CA LYS A 509 1.55 7.53 19.24
C LYS A 509 0.69 8.79 19.27
N ILE A 510 -0.56 8.68 19.70
CA ILE A 510 -1.45 9.85 19.92
C ILE A 510 -1.03 10.58 21.20
N GLY A 511 -0.70 9.84 22.25
CA GLY A 511 -0.43 10.35 23.60
C GLY A 511 -1.71 10.80 24.31
N ASP A 512 -1.55 11.33 25.53
CA ASP A 512 -2.66 11.79 26.38
C ASP A 512 -3.14 13.20 26.00
N ASP A 513 -3.32 13.49 24.70
CA ASP A 513 -3.82 14.78 24.22
C ASP A 513 -5.33 14.93 24.50
N PRO A 514 -5.75 15.75 25.48
CA PRO A 514 -7.16 15.86 25.88
C PRO A 514 -8.04 16.47 24.78
N ASP A 515 -7.44 17.13 23.78
CA ASP A 515 -8.13 17.71 22.63
C ASP A 515 -8.17 16.77 21.41
N THR A 516 -7.75 15.51 21.56
CA THR A 516 -7.86 14.47 20.53
C THR A 516 -8.92 13.44 20.92
N VAL A 517 -9.87 13.18 20.01
CA VAL A 517 -10.77 12.02 20.12
C VAL A 517 -10.22 10.87 19.27
N LEU A 518 -10.09 9.69 19.87
CA LEU A 518 -9.79 8.43 19.19
C LEU A 518 -11.05 7.56 19.16
N MET A 519 -11.39 7.04 17.99
CA MET A 519 -12.47 6.07 17.81
C MET A 519 -11.90 4.84 17.08
N VAL A 520 -12.27 3.66 17.54
CA VAL A 520 -12.14 2.43 16.77
C VAL A 520 -13.52 2.02 16.34
N ILE A 521 -13.72 1.83 15.04
CA ILE A 521 -15.03 1.48 14.48
C ILE A 521 -14.91 0.21 13.63
N SER A 522 -15.96 -0.60 13.67
CA SER A 522 -16.18 -1.71 12.76
C SER A 522 -17.47 -1.46 11.99
N ASP A 523 -17.50 -1.89 10.73
CA ASP A 523 -18.63 -1.73 9.84
C ASP A 523 -19.62 -2.91 9.94
N HIS A 524 -19.13 -4.12 10.18
CA HIS A 524 -19.90 -5.33 10.47
C HIS A 524 -19.11 -6.34 11.34
N GLY A 525 -19.70 -7.50 11.59
CA GLY A 525 -19.13 -8.62 12.37
C GLY A 525 -19.44 -9.96 11.70
N PHE A 526 -18.97 -11.06 12.29
CA PHE A 526 -18.99 -12.41 11.69
C PHE A 526 -19.87 -13.41 12.43
#